data_AF-A0A6G1SA72-F1
#
_entry.id   AF-A0A6G1SA72-F1
#
_cell.length_a   1.000
_cell.length_b   1.000
_cell.length_c   1.000
_cell.angle_alpha   90.00
_cell.angle_beta   90.00
_cell.angle_gamma   90.00
#
_symmetry.space_group_name_H-M   'P 1'
#
loop_
_entity.id
_entity.type
_entity.pdbx_description
1 polymer ?
#
loop_
_entity_poly.entity_id
_entity_poly.type
_entity_poly.pdbx_seq_one_letter_code
_entity_poly.pdbx_strand_id
1 'polypeptide(L)'
;MRTHNYNSDEDTEDASESEMPKYKYEFSSPINNNFIELREQMYLDKLNNLREQLYQLDTGVHPEYLKQLKRVEAQRQYRMLLNEAFQIHETERIERGYINEKKAALREFEDRKIELRESLILELEDRKKMIENERSTMELLSDCTDTKPVTTRKLRRRPNEPVPVPDKRRRTSPAQLEHQLDDKDILEDLKVIKKS
;
A
#
# COMPACT_ATOMS: atom_id res chain seq x y z
N MET A 1 39.86 54.57 -11.68
CA MET A 1 41.06 55.16 -11.04
C MET A 1 42.16 54.10 -11.11
N ARG A 2 43.13 54.21 -12.04
CA ARG A 2 44.54 54.66 -11.85
C ARG A 2 45.22 53.84 -10.73
N THR A 3 46.29 53.08 -11.01
CA THR A 3 47.64 53.60 -11.30
C THR A 3 48.53 52.71 -12.16
N HIS A 4 49.35 53.38 -12.98
CA HIS A 4 50.54 52.90 -13.69
C HIS A 4 51.62 52.31 -12.75
N ASN A 5 52.52 51.49 -13.30
CA ASN A 5 53.95 51.85 -13.25
C ASN A 5 54.74 51.20 -14.40
N TYR A 6 55.33 52.05 -15.24
CA TYR A 6 56.44 51.72 -16.12
C TYR A 6 57.74 51.98 -15.35
N ASN A 7 58.74 51.12 -15.52
CA ASN A 7 60.17 51.40 -15.35
C ASN A 7 60.90 50.39 -16.28
N SER A 8 61.58 50.82 -17.35
CA SER A 8 62.96 51.34 -17.36
C SER A 8 63.98 50.20 -17.24
N ASP A 9 65.11 50.13 -17.93
CA ASP A 9 65.66 50.58 -19.22
C ASP A 9 66.95 49.72 -19.39
N GLU A 10 67.55 49.75 -20.58
CA GLU A 10 68.98 49.45 -20.86
C GLU A 10 69.51 47.98 -20.97
N ASP A 11 69.83 47.67 -22.24
CA ASP A 11 71.10 47.13 -22.77
C ASP A 11 71.67 45.77 -22.32
N THR A 12 71.57 44.78 -23.21
CA THR A 12 72.76 44.02 -23.66
C THR A 12 72.55 43.42 -25.06
N GLU A 13 72.98 44.15 -26.10
CA GLU A 13 73.38 43.58 -27.39
C GLU A 13 74.79 43.00 -27.22
N ASP A 14 74.97 41.67 -27.27
CA ASP A 14 76.15 41.07 -27.91
C ASP A 14 76.03 39.55 -28.14
N ALA A 15 76.45 39.14 -29.34
CA ALA A 15 77.02 37.86 -29.75
C ALA A 15 76.33 36.53 -29.36
N SER A 16 75.75 35.87 -30.37
CA SER A 16 76.37 34.65 -30.93
C SER A 16 75.64 34.14 -32.17
N GLU A 17 76.38 34.00 -33.27
CA GLU A 17 76.10 33.02 -34.31
C GLU A 17 76.16 31.62 -33.67
N SER A 18 75.05 31.20 -33.09
CA SER A 18 74.87 29.83 -32.64
C SER A 18 74.36 29.01 -33.82
N GLU A 19 75.30 28.32 -34.47
CA GLU A 19 75.16 27.04 -35.17
C GLU A 19 73.69 26.56 -35.29
N MET A 20 73.14 26.57 -36.52
CA MET A 20 71.82 26.02 -36.78
C MET A 20 71.76 24.61 -36.16
N PRO A 21 70.89 24.37 -35.18
CA PRO A 21 71.05 23.20 -34.34
C PRO A 21 70.73 21.96 -35.17
N LYS A 22 71.63 20.96 -35.17
CA LYS A 22 71.39 19.62 -35.74
C LYS A 22 70.09 18.98 -35.24
N TYR A 23 69.51 19.50 -34.16
CA TYR A 23 68.16 19.22 -33.66
C TYR A 23 67.04 19.49 -34.67
N LYS A 24 67.20 20.43 -35.61
CA LYS A 24 66.21 20.66 -36.68
C LYS A 24 66.17 19.50 -37.67
N TYR A 25 67.31 18.81 -37.87
CA TYR A 25 67.43 17.68 -38.79
C TYR A 25 66.97 16.35 -38.18
N GLU A 26 67.10 16.17 -36.86
CA GLU A 26 66.58 14.99 -36.13
C GLU A 26 65.06 15.09 -35.88
N PHE A 27 64.53 16.30 -35.73
CA PHE A 27 63.08 16.53 -35.70
C PHE A 27 62.45 16.30 -37.09
N SER A 28 63.20 16.56 -38.18
CA SER A 28 62.77 16.31 -39.57
C SER A 28 63.14 14.91 -40.08
N SER A 29 63.22 13.91 -39.21
CA SER A 29 63.28 12.52 -39.68
C SER A 29 61.95 12.18 -40.36
N PRO A 30 61.94 11.62 -41.59
CA PRO A 30 60.71 11.23 -42.28
C PRO A 30 59.80 10.34 -41.42
N ILE A 31 60.38 9.56 -40.53
CA ILE A 31 59.67 8.67 -39.60
C ILE A 31 58.91 9.47 -38.53
N ASN A 32 59.50 10.55 -37.99
CA ASN A 32 58.84 11.42 -37.00
C ASN A 32 57.72 12.26 -37.63
N ASN A 33 57.93 12.78 -38.84
CA ASN A 33 56.89 13.51 -39.57
C ASN A 33 55.70 12.60 -39.91
N ASN A 34 55.95 11.38 -40.40
CA ASN A 34 54.90 10.38 -40.63
C ASN A 34 54.13 10.04 -39.35
N PHE A 35 54.80 9.95 -38.20
CA PHE A 35 54.15 9.69 -36.91
C PHE A 35 53.28 10.87 -36.45
N ILE A 36 53.74 12.11 -36.66
CA ILE A 36 52.98 13.32 -36.35
C ILE A 36 51.74 13.44 -37.26
N GLU A 37 51.90 13.24 -38.57
CA GLU A 37 50.78 13.23 -39.53
C GLU A 37 49.76 12.13 -39.20
N LEU A 38 50.23 10.92 -38.88
CA LEU A 38 49.35 9.82 -38.47
C LEU A 38 48.57 10.16 -37.18
N ARG A 39 49.24 10.80 -36.22
CA ARG A 39 48.60 11.24 -34.97
C ARG A 39 47.56 12.33 -35.21
N GLU A 40 47.86 13.28 -36.08
CA GLU A 40 46.94 14.34 -36.49
C GLU A 40 45.73 13.77 -37.23
N GLN A 41 45.95 12.82 -38.15
CA GLN A 41 44.88 12.12 -38.86
C GLN A 41 43.96 11.37 -37.89
N MET A 42 44.52 10.61 -36.94
CA MET A 42 43.73 9.93 -35.90
C MET A 42 42.91 10.91 -35.05
N TYR A 43 43.46 12.09 -34.75
CA TYR A 43 42.75 13.13 -34.01
C TYR A 43 41.58 13.70 -34.80
N LEU A 44 41.79 14.03 -36.08
CA LEU A 44 40.74 14.52 -36.96
C LEU A 44 39.63 13.47 -37.16
N ASP A 45 40.00 12.20 -37.35
CA ASP A 45 39.04 11.10 -37.45
C ASP A 45 38.23 10.94 -36.16
N LYS A 46 38.87 11.04 -34.99
CA LYS A 46 38.20 11.00 -33.69
C LYS A 46 37.23 12.17 -33.53
N LEU A 47 37.64 13.37 -33.92
CA LEU A 47 36.82 14.58 -33.85
C LEU A 47 35.59 14.47 -34.78
N ASN A 48 35.78 13.97 -36.00
CA ASN A 48 34.69 13.76 -36.96
C ASN A 48 33.71 12.69 -36.47
N ASN A 49 34.20 11.59 -35.89
CA ASN A 49 33.36 10.56 -35.28
C ASN A 49 32.49 11.13 -34.15
N LEU A 50 33.06 11.98 -33.27
CA LEU A 50 32.31 12.62 -32.20
C LEU A 50 31.27 13.62 -32.73
N ARG A 51 31.62 14.41 -33.75
CA ARG A 51 30.69 15.32 -34.42
C ARG A 51 29.52 14.56 -35.07
N GLU A 52 29.81 13.43 -35.71
CA GLU A 52 28.78 12.59 -36.30
C GLU A 52 27.87 11.98 -35.22
N GLN A 53 28.42 11.48 -34.11
CA GLN A 53 27.62 10.98 -33.00
C GLN A 53 26.73 12.06 -32.39
N LEU A 54 27.23 13.29 -32.23
CA LEU A 54 26.42 14.43 -31.77
C LEU A 54 25.29 14.74 -32.76
N TYR A 55 25.58 14.79 -34.06
CA TYR A 55 24.56 14.99 -35.08
C TYR A 55 23.51 13.87 -35.07
N GLN A 56 23.93 12.61 -34.92
CA GLN A 56 23.02 11.47 -34.80
C GLN A 56 22.15 11.54 -33.54
N LEU A 57 22.67 12.08 -32.44
CA LEU A 57 21.90 12.31 -31.21
C LEU A 57 20.90 13.46 -31.40
N ASP A 58 21.32 14.58 -31.97
CA ASP A 58 20.46 15.75 -32.24
C ASP A 58 19.31 15.41 -33.19
N THR A 59 19.57 14.56 -34.19
CA THR A 59 18.56 14.04 -35.13
C THR A 59 17.81 12.82 -34.59
N GLY A 60 18.18 12.31 -33.42
CA GLY A 60 17.51 11.18 -32.75
C GLY A 60 17.71 9.82 -33.40
N VAL A 61 18.69 9.67 -34.29
CA VAL A 61 19.00 8.41 -35.01
C VAL A 61 20.17 7.63 -34.42
N HIS A 62 20.79 8.13 -33.35
CA HIS A 62 21.92 7.45 -32.70
C HIS A 62 21.56 6.01 -32.30
N PRO A 63 22.33 4.98 -32.69
CA PRO A 63 21.95 3.57 -32.51
C PRO A 63 21.66 3.17 -31.06
N GLU A 64 22.49 3.60 -30.11
CA GLU A 64 22.28 3.29 -28.68
C GLU A 64 21.04 4.00 -28.12
N TYR A 65 20.72 5.20 -28.60
CA TYR A 65 19.49 5.90 -28.21
C TYR A 65 18.26 5.13 -28.71
N LEU A 66 18.24 4.74 -29.98
CA LEU A 66 17.15 3.96 -30.57
C LEU A 66 16.96 2.60 -29.88
N LYS A 67 18.06 1.92 -29.53
CA LYS A 67 18.04 0.67 -28.75
C LYS A 67 17.40 0.89 -27.38
N GLN A 68 17.76 1.97 -26.71
CA GLN A 68 17.18 2.31 -25.42
C GLN A 68 15.69 2.67 -25.53
N LEU A 69 15.32 3.45 -26.55
CA LEU A 69 13.95 3.82 -26.85
C LEU A 69 13.08 2.57 -27.08
N LYS A 70 13.56 1.64 -27.92
CA LYS A 70 12.86 0.36 -28.19
C LYS A 70 12.67 -0.47 -26.93
N ARG A 71 13.66 -0.48 -26.02
CA ARG A 71 13.54 -1.17 -24.72
C ARG A 71 12.44 -0.57 -23.85
N VAL A 72 12.40 0.76 -23.75
CA VAL A 72 11.38 1.47 -22.96
C VAL A 72 9.99 1.30 -23.59
N GLU A 73 9.88 1.37 -24.91
CA GLU A 73 8.63 1.14 -25.64
C GLU A 73 8.07 -0.26 -25.36
N ALA A 74 8.91 -1.29 -25.44
CA ALA A 74 8.51 -2.67 -25.14
C ALA A 74 8.06 -2.82 -23.68
N GLN A 75 8.77 -2.19 -22.73
CA GLN A 75 8.38 -2.20 -21.32
C GLN A 75 7.04 -1.48 -21.10
N ARG A 76 6.80 -0.35 -21.77
CA ARG A 76 5.53 0.39 -21.73
C ARG A 76 4.38 -0.47 -22.25
N GLN A 77 4.57 -1.11 -23.40
CA GLN A 77 3.57 -2.00 -23.99
C GLN A 77 3.24 -3.17 -23.05
N TYR A 78 4.26 -3.80 -22.46
CA TYR A 78 4.05 -4.87 -21.48
C TYR A 78 3.30 -4.39 -20.24
N ARG A 79 3.64 -3.21 -19.71
CA ARG A 79 2.92 -2.60 -18.58
C ARG A 79 1.46 -2.29 -18.92
N MET A 80 1.17 -1.80 -20.13
CA MET A 80 -0.21 -1.57 -20.57
C MET A 80 -1.01 -2.86 -20.60
N LEU A 81 -0.46 -3.94 -21.17
CA LEU A 81 -1.10 -5.24 -21.21
C LEU A 81 -1.40 -5.78 -19.80
N LEU A 82 -0.43 -5.66 -18.88
CA LEU A 82 -0.62 -6.09 -17.50
C LEU A 82 -1.70 -5.28 -16.79
N ASN A 83 -1.72 -3.96 -17.00
CA ASN A 83 -2.74 -3.09 -16.41
C ASN A 83 -4.15 -3.42 -16.93
N GLU A 84 -4.29 -3.72 -18.23
CA GLU A 84 -5.56 -4.13 -18.82
C GLU A 84 -6.04 -5.46 -18.23
N ALA A 85 -5.16 -6.46 -18.16
CA ALA A 85 -5.48 -7.74 -17.53
C ALA A 85 -5.86 -7.58 -16.05
N PHE A 86 -5.15 -6.72 -15.32
CA PHE A 86 -5.46 -6.40 -13.93
C PHE A 86 -6.83 -5.73 -13.78
N GLN A 87 -7.13 -4.75 -14.64
CA GLN A 87 -8.42 -4.05 -14.63
C GLN A 87 -9.59 -5.02 -14.86
N ILE A 88 -9.46 -5.94 -15.82
CA ILE A 88 -10.48 -6.96 -16.09
C ILE A 88 -10.68 -7.85 -14.85
N HIS A 89 -9.58 -8.38 -14.31
CA HIS A 89 -9.63 -9.26 -13.14
C HIS A 89 -10.28 -8.58 -11.93
N GLU A 90 -9.91 -7.33 -11.68
CA GLU A 90 -10.41 -6.56 -10.54
C GLU A 90 -11.90 -6.24 -10.70
N THR A 91 -12.33 -5.88 -11.91
CA THR A 91 -13.74 -5.66 -12.23
C THR A 91 -14.56 -6.92 -11.98
N GLU A 92 -14.12 -8.06 -12.49
CA GLU A 92 -14.80 -9.34 -12.25
C GLU A 92 -14.84 -9.71 -10.76
N ARG A 93 -13.76 -9.44 -10.02
CA ARG A 93 -13.69 -9.70 -8.58
C ARG A 93 -14.74 -8.89 -7.83
N ILE A 94 -14.85 -7.61 -8.14
CA ILE A 94 -15.85 -6.71 -7.56
C ILE A 94 -17.27 -7.17 -7.91
N GLU A 95 -17.53 -7.52 -9.17
CA GLU A 95 -18.83 -8.02 -9.61
C GLU A 95 -19.23 -9.32 -8.89
N ARG A 96 -18.29 -10.27 -8.76
CA ARG A 96 -18.51 -11.50 -7.98
C ARG A 96 -18.83 -11.20 -6.52
N GLY A 97 -18.08 -10.28 -5.91
CA GLY A 97 -18.33 -9.80 -4.55
C GLY A 97 -19.74 -9.22 -4.39
N TYR A 98 -20.13 -8.30 -5.28
CA TYR A 98 -21.45 -7.69 -5.29
C TYR A 98 -22.59 -8.72 -5.43
N ILE A 99 -22.45 -9.69 -6.35
CA ILE A 99 -23.46 -10.74 -6.54
C ILE A 99 -23.59 -11.61 -5.29
N ASN A 100 -22.47 -11.97 -4.67
CA ASN A 100 -22.46 -12.79 -3.46
C ASN A 100 -23.07 -12.05 -2.28
N GLU A 101 -22.73 -10.79 -2.09
CA GLU A 101 -23.27 -9.94 -1.03
C GLU A 101 -24.79 -9.77 -1.17
N LYS A 102 -25.26 -9.50 -2.40
CA LYS A 102 -26.70 -9.40 -2.68
C LYS A 102 -27.44 -10.70 -2.35
N LYS A 103 -26.84 -11.87 -2.65
CA LYS A 103 -27.41 -13.18 -2.30
C LYS A 103 -27.40 -13.42 -0.79
N ALA A 104 -26.33 -13.05 -0.11
CA ALA A 104 -26.20 -13.18 1.34
C ALA A 104 -27.24 -12.31 2.06
N ALA A 105 -27.38 -11.04 1.68
CA ALA A 105 -28.38 -10.14 2.24
C ALA A 105 -29.83 -10.63 2.03
N LEU A 106 -30.14 -11.20 0.86
CA LEU A 106 -31.46 -11.79 0.62
C LEU A 106 -31.70 -13.01 1.51
N ARG A 107 -30.72 -13.90 1.63
CA ARG A 107 -30.83 -15.08 2.51
C ARG A 107 -31.00 -14.67 3.96
N GLU A 108 -30.18 -13.74 4.45
CA GLU A 108 -30.27 -13.23 5.82
C GLU A 108 -31.65 -12.62 6.08
N PHE A 109 -32.19 -11.86 5.13
CA PHE A 109 -33.54 -11.31 5.27
C PHE A 109 -34.62 -12.40 5.36
N GLU A 110 -34.53 -13.45 4.54
CA GLU A 110 -35.44 -14.60 4.59
C GLU A 110 -35.32 -15.37 5.91
N ASP A 111 -34.10 -15.64 6.37
CA ASP A 111 -33.82 -16.32 7.63
C ASP A 111 -34.37 -15.51 8.81
N ARG A 112 -34.11 -14.20 8.85
CA ARG A 112 -34.62 -13.28 9.89
C ARG A 112 -36.15 -13.28 9.96
N LYS A 113 -36.81 -13.38 8.81
CA LYS A 113 -38.26 -13.42 8.71
C LYS A 113 -38.82 -14.74 9.23
N ILE A 114 -38.10 -15.85 9.07
CA ILE A 114 -38.45 -17.15 9.65
C ILE A 114 -38.24 -17.10 11.16
N GLU A 115 -37.05 -16.68 11.63
CA GLU A 115 -36.73 -16.52 13.05
C GLU A 115 -37.78 -15.70 13.80
N LEU A 116 -38.20 -14.57 13.23
CA LEU A 116 -39.19 -13.70 13.87
C LEU A 116 -40.55 -14.38 14.03
N ARG A 117 -40.96 -15.18 13.04
CA ARG A 117 -42.22 -15.93 13.11
C ARG A 117 -42.15 -17.04 14.14
N GLU A 118 -41.05 -17.79 14.15
CA GLU A 118 -40.82 -18.85 15.13
C GLU A 118 -40.77 -18.28 16.55
N SER A 119 -40.08 -17.16 16.75
CA SER A 119 -40.05 -16.44 18.03
C SER A 119 -41.45 -16.00 18.48
N LEU A 120 -42.27 -15.49 17.57
CA LEU A 120 -43.64 -15.08 17.89
C LEU A 120 -44.52 -16.29 18.26
N ILE A 121 -44.37 -17.41 17.56
CA ILE A 121 -45.09 -18.64 17.88
C ILE A 121 -44.69 -19.12 19.28
N LEU A 122 -43.39 -19.19 19.57
CA LEU A 122 -42.87 -19.58 20.88
C LEU A 122 -43.40 -18.67 22.01
N GLU A 123 -43.41 -17.35 21.81
CA GLU A 123 -43.94 -16.41 22.79
C GLU A 123 -45.45 -16.63 23.06
N LEU A 124 -46.24 -16.90 22.01
CA LEU A 124 -47.66 -17.18 22.15
C LEU A 124 -47.92 -18.52 22.84
N GLU A 125 -47.12 -19.54 22.56
CA GLU A 125 -47.18 -20.85 23.21
C GLU A 125 -46.81 -20.76 24.70
N ASP A 126 -45.74 -20.04 25.03
CA ASP A 126 -45.34 -19.80 26.42
C ASP A 126 -46.39 -19.00 27.18
N ARG A 127 -46.98 -17.97 26.54
CA ARG A 127 -48.08 -17.19 27.14
C ARG A 127 -49.31 -18.04 27.40
N LYS A 128 -49.68 -18.92 26.46
CA LYS A 128 -50.78 -19.87 26.65
C LYS A 128 -50.49 -20.80 27.84
N LYS A 129 -49.29 -21.36 27.92
CA LYS A 129 -48.86 -22.22 29.03
C LYS A 129 -48.86 -21.49 30.37
N MET A 130 -48.44 -20.23 30.41
CA MET A 130 -48.52 -19.39 31.61
C MET A 130 -49.96 -19.22 32.08
N ILE A 131 -50.89 -18.89 31.17
CA ILE A 131 -52.32 -18.74 31.50
C ILE A 131 -52.90 -20.07 32.01
N GLU A 132 -52.57 -21.19 31.38
CA GLU A 132 -53.00 -22.52 31.83
C GLU A 132 -52.46 -22.86 33.23
N ASN A 133 -51.19 -22.55 33.49
CA ASN A 133 -50.58 -22.73 34.81
C ASN A 133 -51.21 -21.83 35.88
N GLU A 134 -51.45 -20.54 35.57
CA GLU A 134 -52.11 -19.60 36.47
C GLU A 134 -53.54 -20.06 36.79
N ARG A 135 -54.29 -20.51 35.78
CA ARG A 135 -55.63 -21.08 35.96
C ARG A 135 -55.59 -22.33 36.84
N SER A 136 -54.71 -23.29 36.56
CA SER A 136 -54.56 -24.50 37.38
C SER A 136 -54.19 -24.17 38.83
N THR A 137 -53.32 -23.18 39.02
CA THR A 137 -52.95 -22.67 40.35
C THR A 137 -54.17 -22.05 41.05
N MET A 138 -54.97 -21.23 40.37
CA MET A 138 -56.20 -20.67 40.94
C MET A 138 -57.23 -21.73 41.31
N GLU A 139 -57.44 -22.75 40.47
CA GLU A 139 -58.37 -23.87 40.77
C GLU A 139 -57.92 -24.64 42.03
N LEU A 140 -56.61 -24.91 42.17
CA LEU A 140 -56.06 -25.56 43.37
C LEU A 140 -56.18 -24.69 44.63
N LEU A 141 -56.04 -23.37 44.53
CA LEU A 141 -56.23 -22.45 45.66
C LEU A 141 -57.70 -22.18 45.97
N SER A 142 -58.60 -22.26 45.00
CA SER A 142 -60.03 -21.96 45.17
C SER A 142 -60.76 -23.01 46.02
N ASP A 143 -60.32 -24.27 46.00
CA ASP A 143 -60.84 -25.32 46.89
C ASP A 143 -60.29 -25.22 48.32
N CYS A 144 -59.31 -24.32 48.56
CA CYS A 144 -58.82 -24.00 49.89
C CYS A 144 -59.66 -22.86 50.48
N THR A 145 -60.84 -23.20 51.00
CA THR A 145 -61.75 -22.25 51.68
C THR A 145 -61.19 -21.67 53.00
N ASP A 146 -59.96 -22.02 53.38
CA ASP A 146 -59.27 -21.40 54.50
C ASP A 146 -58.40 -20.23 54.03
N THR A 147 -58.95 -19.02 54.17
CA THR A 147 -58.26 -17.72 53.98
C THR A 147 -57.19 -17.44 55.04
N LYS A 148 -56.44 -18.46 55.47
CA LYS A 148 -55.25 -18.25 56.30
C LYS A 148 -54.10 -17.87 55.37
N PRO A 149 -53.48 -16.68 55.53
CA PRO A 149 -52.29 -16.36 54.76
C PRO A 149 -51.26 -17.48 54.96
N VAL A 150 -50.72 -18.01 53.86
CA VAL A 150 -49.73 -19.08 53.91
C VAL A 150 -48.54 -18.60 54.72
N THR A 151 -48.47 -19.03 55.98
CA THR A 151 -47.38 -18.67 56.88
C THR A 151 -46.13 -19.40 56.42
N THR A 152 -45.29 -18.73 55.62
CA THR A 152 -43.98 -19.29 55.28
C THR A 152 -43.09 -19.17 56.51
N ARG A 153 -42.86 -20.30 57.19
CA ARG A 153 -41.84 -20.37 58.25
C ARG A 153 -40.49 -20.06 57.61
N LYS A 154 -39.86 -18.95 58.02
CA LYS A 154 -38.48 -18.64 57.64
C LYS A 154 -37.60 -19.82 58.05
N LEU A 155 -37.07 -20.57 57.09
CA LEU A 155 -36.07 -21.59 57.38
C LEU A 155 -34.85 -20.89 57.99
N ARG A 156 -34.46 -21.28 59.19
CA ARG A 156 -33.19 -20.85 59.77
C ARG A 156 -32.07 -21.42 58.90
N ARG A 157 -31.19 -20.57 58.40
CA ARG A 157 -30.04 -21.00 57.61
C ARG A 157 -29.16 -21.91 58.45
N ARG A 158 -28.64 -22.98 57.85
CA ARG A 158 -27.68 -23.86 58.54
C ARG A 158 -26.36 -23.08 58.70
N PRO A 159 -25.63 -23.24 59.81
CA PRO A 159 -24.38 -22.49 60.05
C PRO A 159 -23.32 -22.64 58.94
N ASN A 160 -23.37 -23.73 58.17
CA ASN A 160 -22.43 -24.03 57.08
C ASN A 160 -22.95 -23.65 55.68
N GLU A 161 -24.05 -22.91 55.57
CA GLU A 161 -24.58 -22.52 54.26
C GLU A 161 -23.95 -21.18 53.80
N PRO A 162 -23.18 -21.15 52.69
CA PRO A 162 -22.51 -19.93 52.27
C PRO A 162 -23.52 -18.80 51.98
N VAL A 163 -23.09 -17.57 52.25
CA VAL A 163 -23.87 -16.37 51.95
C VAL A 163 -24.09 -16.32 50.43
N PRO A 164 -25.32 -16.06 49.95
CA PRO A 164 -25.55 -15.89 48.52
C PRO A 164 -24.68 -14.74 48.04
N VAL A 165 -23.68 -15.05 47.21
CA VAL A 165 -22.81 -14.06 46.61
C VAL A 165 -23.67 -13.21 45.69
N PRO A 166 -23.56 -11.86 45.72
CA PRO A 166 -24.27 -11.02 44.78
C PRO A 166 -23.96 -11.51 43.37
N ASP A 167 -25.01 -11.94 42.68
CA ASP A 167 -24.95 -12.49 41.33
C ASP A 167 -24.43 -11.37 40.42
N LYS A 168 -23.13 -11.39 40.12
CA LYS A 168 -22.52 -10.55 39.08
C LYS A 168 -22.96 -11.12 37.73
N ARG A 169 -24.28 -11.13 37.48
CA ARG A 169 -24.79 -11.23 36.11
C ARG A 169 -24.24 -10.02 35.41
N ARG A 170 -23.15 -10.22 34.67
CA ARG A 170 -22.75 -9.35 33.58
C ARG A 170 -24.01 -9.18 32.74
N ARG A 171 -24.65 -8.02 32.89
CA ARG A 171 -25.73 -7.61 32.00
C ARG A 171 -25.19 -7.85 30.60
N THR A 172 -25.86 -8.71 29.82
CA THR A 172 -25.66 -8.75 28.38
C THR A 172 -25.96 -7.34 27.91
N SER A 173 -24.90 -6.60 27.58
CA SER A 173 -25.01 -5.27 27.02
C SER A 173 -25.87 -5.36 25.77
N PRO A 174 -26.82 -4.43 25.54
CA PRO A 174 -27.55 -4.40 24.29
C PRO A 174 -26.53 -4.34 23.15
N ALA A 175 -26.75 -5.13 22.10
CA ALA A 175 -25.90 -5.17 20.92
C ALA A 175 -25.79 -3.76 20.31
N GLN A 176 -24.76 -3.02 20.72
CA GLN A 176 -24.34 -1.81 20.05
C GLN A 176 -23.50 -2.27 18.88
N LEU A 177 -23.98 -2.00 17.66
CA LEU A 177 -23.17 -2.13 16.46
C LEU A 177 -22.01 -1.15 16.58
N GLU A 178 -20.81 -1.69 16.78
CA GLU A 178 -19.58 -0.93 16.80
C GLU A 178 -19.23 -0.58 15.35
N HIS A 179 -19.40 0.70 15.00
CA HIS A 179 -19.17 1.21 13.64
C HIS A 179 -17.69 1.55 13.37
N GLN A 180 -16.82 1.29 14.34
CA GLN A 180 -15.38 1.51 14.23
C GLN A 180 -14.68 0.17 14.06
N LEU A 181 -13.66 0.15 13.20
CA LEU A 181 -12.77 -1.00 13.08
C LEU A 181 -11.88 -1.08 14.32
N ASP A 182 -11.49 -2.30 14.69
CA ASP A 182 -10.53 -2.51 15.77
C ASP A 182 -9.18 -1.87 15.41
N ASP A 183 -8.50 -1.31 16.40
CA ASP A 183 -7.17 -0.68 16.23
C ASP A 183 -6.15 -1.59 15.54
N LYS A 184 -6.32 -2.91 15.67
CA LYS A 184 -5.47 -3.91 15.01
C LYS A 184 -5.62 -3.90 13.49
N ASP A 185 -6.85 -3.84 13.01
CA ASP A 185 -7.16 -3.86 11.57
C ASP A 185 -6.67 -2.55 10.93
N ILE A 186 -6.89 -1.42 11.61
CA ILE A 186 -6.37 -0.11 11.21
C ILE A 186 -4.84 -0.14 11.10
N LEU A 187 -4.15 -0.74 12.07
CA LEU A 187 -2.69 -0.84 12.06
C LEU A 187 -2.16 -1.74 10.95
N GLU A 188 -2.87 -2.81 10.62
CA GLU A 188 -2.52 -3.72 9.54
C GLU A 188 -2.62 -3.02 8.17
N ASP A 189 -3.73 -2.33 7.92
CA ASP A 189 -3.94 -1.55 6.71
C ASP A 189 -2.89 -0.43 6.56
N LEU A 190 -2.59 0.29 7.65
CA LEU A 190 -1.54 1.30 7.66
C LEU A 190 -0.16 0.71 7.34
N LYS A 191 0.10 -0.54 7.72
CA LYS A 191 1.36 -1.24 7.42
C LYS A 191 1.45 -1.64 5.95
N VAL A 192 0.32 -2.01 5.34
CA VAL A 192 0.22 -2.30 3.90
C VAL A 192 0.47 -1.02 3.09
N ILE A 193 -0.15 0.11 3.49
CA ILE A 193 0.05 1.41 2.84
C ILE A 193 1.51 1.87 2.92
N LYS A 194 2.17 1.73 4.07
CA LYS A 194 3.58 2.12 4.25
C LYS A 194 4.59 1.24 3.50
N LYS A 195 4.16 0.09 2.97
CA LYS A 195 5.01 -0.83 2.18
C LYS A 195 4.86 -0.64 0.67
N SER A 196 3.89 0.15 0.22
CA SER A 196 3.75 0.57 -1.19
C SER A 196 4.51 1.87 -1.44
#